data_AF-A0A330MLK4-F1
#
_entry.id   AF-A0A330MLK4-F1
#
_cell.length_a   1.000
_cell.length_b   1.000
_cell.length_c   1.000
_cell.angle_alpha   90.00
_cell.angle_beta   90.00
_cell.angle_gamma   90.00
#
_symmetry.space_group_name_H-M   'P 1'
#
loop_
_entity.id
_entity.type
_entity.pdbx_description
1 polymer ?
#
loop_
_entity_poly.entity_id
_entity_poly.type
_entity_poly.pdbx_seq_one_letter_code
_entity_poly.pdbx_strand_id
1 'polypeptide(L)'
;MSENVANIITEIKDISSSILEKDISAVRGFSERQVEAIAKQTALIQNGVENGDIDEDLREFFLDGLEAMALNFVNTLKGILAVTIEKLWNALVNFLYKAVGVAI
;
A
#
# COMPACT_ATOMS: atom_id res chain seq x y z
N MET A 1 29.08 -23.66 1.77
CA MET A 1 27.61 -23.79 1.91
C MET A 1 27.18 -24.97 1.06
N SER A 2 26.25 -25.83 1.48
CA SER A 2 25.80 -26.92 0.61
C SER A 2 25.00 -26.36 -0.57
N GLU A 3 25.09 -27.01 -1.72
CA GLU A 3 24.38 -26.62 -2.95
C GLU A 3 22.86 -26.51 -2.73
N ASN A 4 22.30 -27.41 -1.92
CA ASN A 4 20.89 -27.38 -1.53
C ASN A 4 20.52 -26.13 -0.72
N VAL A 5 21.37 -25.69 0.22
CA VAL A 5 21.11 -24.47 1.00
C VAL A 5 21.21 -23.24 0.10
N ALA A 6 22.13 -23.23 -0.88
CA ALA A 6 22.22 -22.15 -1.86
C ALA A 6 20.95 -22.03 -2.70
N ASN A 7 20.44 -23.16 -3.20
CA ASN A 7 19.21 -23.19 -3.99
C ASN A 7 17.99 -22.72 -3.18
N ILE A 8 17.85 -23.16 -1.93
CA ILE A 8 16.77 -22.70 -1.04
C ILE A 8 16.84 -21.18 -0.83
N ILE A 9 18.02 -20.62 -0.60
CA ILE A 9 18.19 -19.18 -0.42
C ILE A 9 17.81 -18.42 -1.68
N THR A 10 18.23 -18.88 -2.86
CA THR A 10 17.89 -18.26 -4.14
C THR A 10 16.38 -18.26 -4.37
N GLU A 11 15.72 -19.40 -4.19
CA GLU A 11 14.27 -19.52 -4.37
C GLU A 11 13.48 -18.62 -3.40
N ILE A 12 13.89 -18.54 -2.13
CA ILE A 12 13.27 -17.60 -1.17
C ILE A 12 13.39 -16.16 -1.66
N LYS A 13 14.56 -15.77 -2.17
CA LYS A 13 14.79 -14.42 -2.70
C LYS A 13 13.92 -14.16 -3.93
N ASP A 14 13.83 -15.12 -4.84
CA ASP A 14 13.07 -14.96 -6.08
C ASP A 14 11.56 -14.88 -5.82
N ILE A 15 11.02 -15.76 -4.96
CA ILE A 15 9.62 -15.70 -4.49
C ILE A 15 9.33 -14.34 -3.85
N SER A 16 10.24 -13.89 -2.97
CA SER A 16 10.06 -12.62 -2.26
C SER A 16 10.05 -11.44 -3.23
N SER A 17 11.03 -11.36 -4.12
CA SER A 17 11.15 -10.28 -5.10
C SER A 17 9.94 -10.25 -6.04
N SER A 18 9.50 -11.40 -6.56
CA SER A 18 8.36 -11.48 -7.47
C SER A 18 7.06 -10.94 -6.86
N ILE A 19 6.77 -11.29 -5.61
CA ILE A 19 5.56 -10.84 -4.91
C ILE A 19 5.66 -9.35 -4.58
N LEU A 20 6.80 -8.94 -4.01
CA LEU A 20 6.99 -7.56 -3.56
C LEU A 20 7.00 -6.59 -4.74
N GLU A 21 7.68 -6.88 -5.85
CA GLU A 21 7.73 -5.99 -7.01
C GLU A 21 6.35 -5.74 -7.63
N LYS A 22 5.56 -6.80 -7.78
CA LYS A 22 4.21 -6.72 -8.33
C LYS A 22 3.30 -5.88 -7.45
N ASP A 23 3.26 -6.17 -6.16
CA ASP A 23 2.34 -5.50 -5.25
C ASP A 23 2.82 -4.08 -4.91
N ILE A 24 4.13 -3.80 -4.84
CA ILE A 24 4.69 -2.44 -4.69
C ILE A 24 4.29 -1.56 -5.87
N SER A 25 4.26 -2.09 -7.09
CA SER A 25 3.83 -1.33 -8.27
C SER A 25 2.36 -0.93 -8.17
N ALA A 26 1.50 -1.83 -7.65
CA ALA A 26 0.10 -1.53 -7.39
C ALA A 26 -0.06 -0.47 -6.27
N VAL A 27 0.70 -0.61 -5.18
CA VAL A 27 0.75 0.38 -4.08
C VAL A 27 1.15 1.75 -4.60
N ARG A 28 2.21 1.83 -5.42
CA ARG A 28 2.72 3.09 -5.98
C ARG A 28 1.65 3.81 -6.78
N GLY A 29 1.03 3.12 -7.75
CA GLY A 29 -0.01 3.72 -8.59
C GLY A 29 -1.26 4.15 -7.80
N PHE A 30 -1.65 3.39 -6.76
CA PHE A 30 -2.71 3.81 -5.85
C PHE A 30 -2.33 5.09 -5.10
N SER A 31 -1.14 5.11 -4.48
CA SER A 31 -0.66 6.22 -3.68
C SER A 31 -0.55 7.51 -4.48
N GLU A 32 0.03 7.45 -5.68
CA GLU A 32 0.15 8.62 -6.57
C GLU A 32 -1.22 9.25 -6.86
N ARG A 33 -2.22 8.43 -7.25
CA ARG A 33 -3.57 8.94 -7.54
C ARG A 33 -4.27 9.53 -6.33
N GLN A 34 -4.18 8.87 -5.17
CA GLN A 34 -4.87 9.35 -3.96
C GLN A 34 -4.22 10.63 -3.42
N VAL A 35 -2.89 10.69 -3.38
CA VAL A 35 -2.16 11.89 -2.93
C VAL A 35 -2.43 13.06 -3.88
N GLU A 36 -2.44 12.83 -5.20
CA GLU A 36 -2.81 13.86 -6.17
C GLU A 36 -4.24 14.39 -5.95
N ALA A 37 -5.21 13.50 -5.71
CA ALA A 37 -6.59 13.88 -5.46
C ALA A 37 -6.75 14.70 -4.16
N ILE A 38 -6.10 14.27 -3.07
CA ILE A 38 -6.07 15.00 -1.80
C ILE A 38 -5.47 16.40 -2.02
N ALA A 39 -4.32 16.47 -2.70
CA ALA A 39 -3.65 17.75 -2.96
C ALA A 39 -4.51 18.71 -3.79
N LYS A 40 -5.19 18.21 -4.84
CA LYS A 40 -6.14 19.01 -5.63
C LYS A 40 -7.32 19.50 -4.78
N GLN A 41 -7.89 18.63 -3.94
CA GLN A 41 -8.98 19.02 -3.04
C GLN A 41 -8.53 20.11 -2.06
N THR A 42 -7.34 19.97 -1.47
CA THR A 42 -6.75 20.99 -0.60
C THR A 42 -6.58 22.33 -1.31
N ALA A 43 -6.08 22.32 -2.55
CA ALA A 43 -5.91 23.55 -3.33
C ALA A 43 -7.26 24.22 -3.67
N LEU A 44 -8.30 23.43 -3.98
CA LEU A 44 -9.65 23.95 -4.20
C LEU A 44 -10.22 24.61 -2.94
N ILE A 45 -10.06 23.96 -1.78
CA ILE A 45 -10.50 24.51 -0.49
C ILE A 45 -9.73 25.78 -0.16
N GLN A 46 -8.40 25.79 -0.34
CA GLN A 46 -7.58 26.99 -0.12
C GLN A 46 -8.08 28.17 -0.96
N ASN A 47 -8.30 27.98 -2.26
CA ASN A 47 -8.81 29.04 -3.14
C ASN A 47 -10.19 29.54 -2.69
N GLY A 48 -11.07 28.63 -2.26
CA GLY A 48 -12.39 28.97 -1.74
C GLY A 48 -12.35 29.75 -0.42
N VAL A 49 -11.34 29.51 0.42
CA VAL A 49 -11.12 30.32 1.62
C VAL A 49 -10.57 31.69 1.26
N GLU A 50 -9.62 31.77 0.33
CA GLU A 50 -8.98 33.03 -0.07
C GLU A 50 -9.94 33.99 -0.78
N ASN A 51 -10.89 33.47 -1.58
CA ASN A 51 -11.85 34.28 -2.31
C ASN A 51 -13.16 34.56 -1.53
N GLY A 52 -13.31 33.97 -0.33
CA GLY A 52 -14.47 34.15 0.54
C GLY A 52 -15.69 33.27 0.22
N ASP A 53 -15.57 32.32 -0.72
CA ASP A 53 -16.62 31.34 -1.01
C ASP A 53 -16.80 30.31 0.11
N ILE A 54 -15.76 30.11 0.94
CA ILE A 54 -15.74 29.24 2.11
C ILE A 54 -15.58 30.10 3.36
N ASP A 55 -16.67 30.23 4.11
CA ASP A 55 -16.69 30.90 5.40
C ASP A 55 -16.15 29.99 6.53
N GLU A 56 -16.13 30.51 7.75
CA GLU A 56 -15.55 29.83 8.92
C GLU A 56 -16.27 28.52 9.27
N ASP A 57 -17.59 28.50 9.18
CA ASP A 57 -18.41 27.31 9.46
C ASP A 57 -18.20 26.24 8.39
N LEU A 58 -18.15 26.64 7.12
CA LEU A 58 -17.94 25.73 6.00
C LEU A 58 -16.49 25.23 5.94
N ARG A 59 -15.53 26.01 6.43
CA ARG A 59 -14.12 25.63 6.52
C ARG A 59 -13.92 24.41 7.42
N GLU A 60 -14.53 24.37 8.60
CA GLU A 60 -14.43 23.21 9.52
C GLU A 60 -14.94 21.93 8.85
N PHE A 61 -16.10 22.00 8.19
CA PHE A 61 -16.65 20.89 7.41
C PHE A 61 -15.69 20.37 6.34
N PHE A 62 -15.01 21.27 5.60
CA PHE A 62 -14.04 20.86 4.58
C PHE A 62 -12.75 20.28 5.18
N LEU A 63 -12.31 20.78 6.34
CA LEU A 63 -11.14 20.24 7.05
C LEU A 63 -11.39 18.81 7.55
N ASP A 64 -12.57 18.55 8.11
CA ASP A 64 -12.99 17.18 8.48
C ASP A 64 -13.00 16.26 7.26
N GLY A 65 -13.46 16.77 6.11
CA GLY A 65 -13.40 16.06 4.84
C GLY A 65 -11.97 15.68 4.41
N LEU A 66 -11.02 16.61 4.53
CA LEU A 66 -9.61 16.36 4.24
C LEU A 66 -9.00 15.33 5.21
N GLU A 67 -9.32 15.42 6.50
CA GLU A 67 -8.90 14.43 7.49
C GLU A 67 -9.42 13.03 7.13
N ALA A 68 -10.71 12.93 6.79
CA ALA A 68 -11.30 11.67 6.37
C ALA A 68 -10.64 11.10 5.10
N MET A 69 -10.31 11.95 4.11
CA MET A 69 -9.57 11.52 2.91
C MET A 69 -8.18 10.97 3.25
N ALA A 70 -7.43 11.67 4.12
CA ALA A 70 -6.12 11.22 4.57
C ALA A 70 -6.20 9.90 5.35
N LEU A 71 -7.16 9.77 6.26
CA LEU A 71 -7.40 8.55 7.03
C LEU A 71 -7.74 7.37 6.12
N ASN A 72 -8.63 7.58 5.14
CA ASN A 72 -9.01 6.55 4.18
C ASN A 72 -7.83 6.12 3.29
N PHE A 73 -6.99 7.07 2.87
CA PHE A 73 -5.76 6.77 2.15
C PHE A 73 -4.84 5.85 2.97
N VAL A 74 -4.55 6.22 4.23
CA VAL A 74 -3.68 5.44 5.12
C VAL A 74 -4.26 4.05 5.40
N ASN A 75 -5.57 3.95 5.67
CA ASN A 75 -6.23 2.67 5.93
C ASN A 75 -6.21 1.75 4.72
N THR A 76 -6.43 2.30 3.52
CA THR A 76 -6.36 1.51 2.29
C THR A 76 -4.93 1.04 2.02
N LEU A 77 -3.94 1.93 2.19
CA LEU A 77 -2.52 1.57 2.07
C LEU A 77 -2.14 0.44 3.03
N LYS A 78 -2.57 0.54 4.29
CA LYS A 78 -2.38 -0.52 5.29
C LYS A 78 -3.00 -1.84 4.85
N GLY A 79 -4.22 -1.81 4.32
CA GLY A 79 -4.91 -3.00 3.79
C GLY A 79 -4.15 -3.66 2.65
N ILE A 80 -3.67 -2.87 1.69
CA ILE A 80 -2.87 -3.39 0.56
C ILE A 80 -1.58 -4.05 1.08
N LEU A 81 -0.86 -3.39 1.98
CA LEU A 81 0.38 -3.94 2.55
C LEU A 81 0.14 -5.22 3.36
N ALA A 82 -0.94 -5.28 4.15
CA ALA A 82 -1.30 -6.48 4.89
C ALA A 82 -1.49 -7.68 3.96
N VAL A 83 -2.22 -7.49 2.85
CA VAL A 83 -2.44 -8.53 1.85
C VAL A 83 -1.13 -8.95 1.16
N THR A 84 -0.24 -8.01 0.86
CA THR A 84 1.08 -8.31 0.29
C THR A 84 1.93 -9.17 1.22
N ILE A 85 1.96 -8.80 2.50
CA ILE A 85 2.69 -9.57 3.53
C ILE A 85 2.08 -10.98 3.68
N GLU A 86 0.76 -11.09 3.67
CA GLU A 86 0.06 -12.38 3.76
C GLU A 86 0.38 -13.28 2.55
N LYS A 87 0.34 -12.75 1.33
CA LYS A 87 0.73 -13.49 0.12
C LYS A 87 2.18 -13.97 0.18
N LEU A 88 3.09 -13.09 0.63
CA LEU A 88 4.50 -13.41 0.78
C LEU A 88 4.69 -14.56 1.77
N TRP A 89 4.06 -14.44 2.94
CA TRP A 89 4.08 -15.49 3.96
C TRP A 89 3.59 -16.83 3.41
N ASN A 90 2.42 -16.84 2.77
CA ASN A 90 1.82 -18.06 2.23
C ASN A 90 2.71 -18.70 1.15
N ALA A 91 3.30 -17.90 0.27
CA ALA A 91 4.19 -18.39 -0.78
C ALA A 91 5.48 -19.00 -0.20
N LEU A 92 6.08 -18.34 0.79
CA LEU A 92 7.29 -18.83 1.47
C LEU A 92 7.02 -20.14 2.22
N VAL A 93 5.95 -20.20 3.02
CA VAL A 93 5.58 -21.42 3.75
C VAL A 93 5.32 -22.57 2.79
N ASN A 94 4.57 -22.32 1.71
CA ASN A 94 4.30 -23.34 0.70
C ASN A 94 5.58 -23.88 0.06
N PHE A 95 6.50 -22.99 -0.32
CA PHE A 95 7.80 -23.39 -0.86
C PHE A 95 8.60 -24.23 0.15
N LEU A 96 8.71 -23.77 1.39
CA LEU A 96 9.46 -24.47 2.43
C LEU A 96 8.88 -25.86 2.73
N TYR A 97 7.55 -25.99 2.79
CA TYR A 97 6.89 -27.28 3.01
C TYR A 97 7.13 -28.24 1.86
N LYS A 98 7.08 -27.76 0.61
CA LYS A 98 7.47 -28.55 -0.56
C LYS A 98 8.94 -28.99 -0.50
N ALA A 99 9.84 -28.10 -0.08
CA ALA A 99 11.26 -28.40 0.03
C ALA A 99 11.57 -29.51 1.06
N VAL A 100 10.74 -29.66 2.10
CA VAL A 100 10.84 -30.76 3.07
C VAL A 100 10.00 -31.99 2.73
N GLY A 101 9.37 -32.02 1.54
CA GLY A 101 8.59 -33.16 1.04
C GLY A 101 7.16 -33.25 1.57
N VAL A 102 6.62 -32.19 2.16
CA VAL A 102 5.20 -32.11 2.54
C VAL A 102 4.38 -31.66 1.33
N ALA A 103 3.40 -32.47 0.93
CA ALA A 103 2.40 -32.08 -0.05
C ALA A 103 1.30 -31.24 0.62
N ILE A 104 1.06 -30.03 0.11
CA ILE A 104 -0.01 -29.11 0.53
C ILE A 104 -0.99 -28.94 -0.62
#